data_AF-A0A0G1QPP0-F1
#
_entry.id   AF-A0A0G1QPP0-F1
#
_cell.length_a   1.000
_cell.length_b   1.000
_cell.length_c   1.000
_cell.angle_alpha   90.00
_cell.angle_beta   90.00
_cell.angle_gamma   90.00
#
_symmetry.space_group_name_H-M   'P 1'
#
loop_
_entity.id
_entity.type
_entity.pdbx_description
1 polymer ?
#
loop_
_entity_poly.entity_id
_entity_poly.type
_entity_poly.pdbx_seq_one_letter_code
_entity_poly.pdbx_strand_id
1 'polypeptide(L)'
;MIQLRSILVPADNSGAKRLMVIGISQKIGKKASLGDVVLCVVRGADPAGAVADHEKVRVLVVRTRKEVGRQDGSYVRFDDNAGVVIDKQGLPRGTRILGI
;
A
#
# COMPACT_ATOMS: atom_id res chain seq x y z
N MET A 1 -0.36 12.06 0.83
CA MET A 1 -0.35 11.56 2.22
C MET A 1 -1.47 10.56 2.33
N ILE A 2 -1.25 9.46 3.03
CA ILE A 2 -2.21 8.37 3.17
C ILE A 2 -2.78 8.41 4.59
N GLN A 3 -4.08 8.24 4.75
CA GLN A 3 -4.77 8.29 6.04
C GLN A 3 -5.85 7.22 6.12
N LEU A 4 -6.55 7.14 7.25
CA LEU A 4 -7.70 6.25 7.38
C LEU A 4 -8.70 6.46 6.24
N ARG A 5 -9.22 5.35 5.71
CA ARG A 5 -10.14 5.27 4.57
C ARG A 5 -9.55 5.70 3.22
N SER A 6 -8.27 6.04 3.13
CA SER A 6 -7.60 6.20 1.84
C SER A 6 -7.65 4.88 1.05
N ILE A 7 -7.83 4.99 -0.26
CA ILE A 7 -7.75 3.85 -1.18
C ILE A 7 -6.38 3.86 -1.84
N LEU A 8 -5.71 2.71 -1.82
CA LEU A 8 -4.46 2.46 -2.52
C LEU A 8 -4.71 1.54 -3.70
N VAL A 9 -4.00 1.81 -4.79
CA VAL A 9 -3.91 0.94 -5.96
C VAL A 9 -2.95 -0.22 -5.62
N PRO A 10 -3.35 -1.49 -5.82
CA PRO A 10 -2.44 -2.62 -5.68
C PRO A 10 -1.30 -2.51 -6.71
N ALA A 11 -0.06 -2.61 -6.23
CA ALA A 11 1.15 -2.56 -7.05
C ALA A 11 1.84 -3.93 -7.16
N ASP A 12 1.07 -5.02 -7.03
CA ASP A 12 1.54 -6.39 -7.16
C ASP A 12 0.50 -7.26 -7.87
N ASN A 13 0.86 -8.52 -8.14
CA ASN A 13 -0.04 -9.53 -8.65
C ASN A 13 -0.74 -10.34 -7.54
N SER A 14 -0.95 -9.77 -6.35
CA SER A 14 -1.67 -10.47 -5.27
C SER A 14 -3.12 -10.79 -5.61
N GLY A 15 -3.69 -10.14 -6.62
CA GLY A 15 -5.08 -10.28 -7.04
C GLY A 15 -6.04 -9.29 -6.35
N ALA A 16 -5.55 -8.46 -5.43
CA ALA A 16 -6.34 -7.35 -4.90
C ALA A 16 -6.73 -6.38 -6.02
N LYS A 17 -7.94 -5.80 -5.96
CA LYS A 17 -8.37 -4.72 -6.88
C LYS A 17 -8.23 -3.33 -6.26
N ARG A 18 -8.52 -3.20 -4.96
CA ARG A 18 -8.35 -1.97 -4.18
C ARG A 18 -7.99 -2.31 -2.75
N LEU A 19 -7.18 -1.45 -2.12
CA LEU A 19 -6.76 -1.60 -0.73
C LEU A 19 -7.25 -0.39 0.07
N MET A 20 -8.20 -0.58 0.98
CA MET A 20 -8.72 0.49 1.82
C MET A 20 -7.99 0.51 3.16
N VAL A 21 -7.36 1.63 3.50
CA VAL A 21 -6.65 1.80 4.78
C VAL A 21 -7.64 1.81 5.93
N ILE A 22 -7.46 0.90 6.89
CA ILE A 22 -8.27 0.76 8.11
C ILE A 22 -7.47 1.01 9.38
N GLY A 23 -6.13 1.07 9.30
CA GLY A 23 -5.28 1.34 10.44
C GLY A 23 -3.90 1.85 10.04
N ILE A 24 -3.38 2.77 10.84
CA ILE A 24 -2.01 3.26 10.76
C ILE A 24 -1.41 3.12 12.16
N SER A 25 -0.16 2.66 12.25
CA SER A 25 0.52 2.50 13.54
C SER A 25 0.66 3.86 14.24
N GLN A 26 0.43 3.89 15.55
CA GLN A 26 0.63 5.10 16.36
C GLN A 26 2.07 5.61 16.30
N LYS A 27 3.06 4.74 16.02
CA LYS A 27 4.46 5.12 15.82
C LYS A 27 4.70 5.97 14.58
N ILE A 28 3.86 5.82 13.54
CA ILE A 28 3.89 6.63 12.31
C ILE A 28 3.07 7.92 12.53
N GLY A 29 1.99 7.82 13.29
CA GLY A 29 1.08 8.92 13.60
C GLY A 29 -0.20 8.87 12.77
N LYS A 30 -0.78 10.03 12.44
CA LYS A 30 -2.10 10.11 11.78
C LYS A 30 -2.07 9.87 10.27
N LYS A 31 -0.90 10.01 9.64
CA LYS A 31 -0.73 9.95 8.18
C LYS A 31 0.52 9.15 7.82
N ALA A 32 0.37 8.23 6.89
CA ALA A 32 1.45 7.43 6.32
C ALA A 32 1.97 8.05 5.01
N SER A 33 3.21 7.70 4.67
CA SER A 33 3.94 8.11 3.48
C SER A 33 4.64 6.92 2.81
N LEU A 34 5.48 7.20 1.81
CA LEU A 34 6.31 6.23 1.12
C LEU A 34 7.16 5.41 2.12
N GLY A 35 7.14 4.08 1.99
CA GLY A 35 7.89 3.15 2.85
C GLY A 35 7.17 2.73 4.13
N ASP A 36 6.06 3.37 4.49
CA ASP A 36 5.28 2.97 5.67
C ASP A 36 4.44 1.72 5.42
N VAL A 37 4.26 0.93 6.47
CA VAL A 37 3.35 -0.22 6.48
C VAL A 37 2.03 0.17 7.15
N VAL A 38 0.93 -0.01 6.42
CA VAL A 38 -0.44 0.28 6.88
C VAL A 38 -1.29 -0.98 6.90
N LEU A 39 -2.32 -0.99 7.74
CA LEU A 39 -3.33 -2.05 7.75
C LEU A 39 -4.44 -1.68 6.78
N CYS A 40 -4.75 -2.57 5.85
CA CYS A 40 -5.79 -2.41 4.86
C CYS A 40 -6.83 -3.54 4.94
N VAL A 41 -8.00 -3.27 4.37
CA VAL A 41 -8.96 -4.30 3.96
C VAL A 41 -8.99 -4.35 2.43
N VAL A 42 -9.00 -5.55 1.87
CA VAL A 42 -9.16 -5.78 0.43
C VAL A 42 -10.60 -5.44 0.03
N ARG A 43 -10.74 -4.69 -1.07
CA ARG A 43 -12.03 -4.33 -1.66
C ARG A 43 -12.05 -4.84 -3.11
N GLY A 44 -12.63 -6.02 -3.30
CA GLY A 44 -12.56 -6.80 -4.52
C GLY A 44 -11.23 -7.53 -4.67
N ALA A 45 -11.31 -8.82 -5.01
CA ALA A 45 -10.16 -9.67 -5.29
C ALA A 45 -10.44 -10.62 -6.46
N ASP A 46 -9.39 -11.00 -7.17
CA ASP A 46 -9.46 -12.09 -8.15
C ASP A 46 -9.70 -13.43 -7.44
N PRO A 47 -10.58 -14.31 -7.94
CA PRO A 47 -10.88 -15.59 -7.29
C PRO A 47 -9.67 -16.52 -7.09
N ALA A 48 -8.70 -16.45 -8.00
CA ALA A 48 -7.45 -17.20 -7.93
C ALA A 48 -6.27 -16.39 -7.35
N GLY A 49 -6.57 -15.22 -6.77
CA GLY A 49 -5.57 -14.34 -6.17
C GLY A 49 -4.97 -14.92 -4.89
N ALA A 50 -3.82 -14.37 -4.49
CA ALA A 50 -3.18 -14.69 -3.22
C ALA A 50 -3.93 -14.11 -2.01
N VAL A 51 -4.89 -13.20 -2.22
CA VAL A 51 -5.74 -12.58 -1.18
C VAL A 51 -7.22 -12.75 -1.51
N ALA A 52 -8.07 -12.76 -0.48
CA ALA A 52 -9.52 -12.82 -0.62
C ALA A 52 -10.18 -11.42 -0.50
N ASP A 53 -11.41 -11.28 -1.02
CA ASP A 53 -12.19 -10.07 -0.78
C ASP A 53 -12.50 -9.92 0.73
N HIS A 54 -12.48 -8.69 1.21
CA HIS A 54 -12.67 -8.31 2.62
C HIS A 54 -11.60 -8.85 3.59
N GLU A 55 -10.53 -9.45 3.08
CA GLU A 55 -9.39 -9.88 3.90
C GLU A 55 -8.67 -8.65 4.49
N LYS A 56 -8.29 -8.75 5.77
CA LYS A 56 -7.41 -7.76 6.41
C LYS A 56 -5.96 -8.09 6.10
N VAL A 57 -5.24 -7.14 5.53
CA VAL A 57 -3.87 -7.34 5.04
C VAL A 57 -2.94 -6.20 5.46
N ARG A 58 -1.65 -6.50 5.56
CA ARG A 58 -0.60 -5.47 5.71
C ARG A 58 -0.17 -5.02 4.32
N VAL A 59 0.01 -3.72 4.15
CA VAL A 59 0.37 -3.12 2.87
C VAL A 59 1.54 -2.18 3.06
N LEU A 60 2.61 -2.40 2.30
CA LEU A 60 3.72 -1.46 2.18
C LEU A 60 3.38 -0.39 1.16
N VAL A 61 3.46 0.88 1.53
CA VAL A 61 3.25 2.00 0.59
C VAL A 61 4.48 2.17 -0.30
N VAL A 62 4.29 2.07 -1.61
CA VAL A 62 5.38 2.16 -2.60
C VAL A 62 5.29 3.38 -3.51
N ARG A 63 4.11 3.99 -3.64
CA ARG A 63 3.92 5.25 -4.38
C ARG A 63 2.99 6.17 -3.63
N THR A 64 3.28 7.47 -3.70
CA THR A 64 2.43 8.52 -3.11
C THR A 64 2.27 9.71 -4.06
N ARG A 65 1.04 10.22 -4.14
CA ARG A 65 0.73 11.49 -4.84
C ARG A 65 1.38 12.70 -4.19
N LYS A 66 1.46 12.68 -2.85
CA LYS A 66 2.18 13.73 -2.11
C LYS A 66 3.66 13.49 -2.30
N GLU A 67 4.36 14.57 -2.59
CA GLU A 67 5.79 14.59 -2.75
C GLU A 67 6.51 14.20 -1.46
N VAL A 68 7.62 13.48 -1.62
CA VAL A 68 8.56 13.14 -0.56
C VAL A 68 9.88 13.80 -0.90
N GLY A 69 10.41 14.58 0.05
CA GLY A 69 11.73 15.20 -0.07
C GLY A 69 12.85 14.19 0.17
N ARG A 70 13.93 14.33 -0.60
CA ARG A 70 15.16 13.56 -0.45
C ARG A 70 16.26 14.43 0.17
N GLN A 71 17.31 13.78 0.66
CA GLN A 71 18.43 14.47 1.32
C GLN A 71 19.20 15.41 0.38
N ASP A 72 19.17 15.16 -0.92
CA ASP A 72 19.76 16.00 -1.96
C ASP A 72 18.91 17.25 -2.29
N GLY A 73 17.79 17.45 -1.60
CA GLY A 73 16.85 18.56 -1.83
C GLY A 73 15.86 18.33 -2.98
N SER A 74 15.96 17.21 -3.70
CA SER A 74 14.99 16.84 -4.72
C SER A 74 13.69 16.32 -4.11
N TYR A 75 12.59 16.41 -4.87
CA TYR A 75 11.28 15.89 -4.48
C TYR A 75 10.80 14.86 -5.49
N VAL A 76 10.22 13.76 -5.00
CA VAL A 76 9.60 12.73 -5.85
C VAL A 76 8.14 12.57 -5.50
N ARG A 77 7.30 12.49 -6.54
CA ARG A 77 5.87 12.21 -6.45
C ARG A 77 5.42 11.30 -7.58
N PHE A 78 4.31 10.61 -7.37
CA PHE A 78 3.69 9.72 -8.35
C PHE A 78 2.27 10.18 -8.69
N ASP A 79 1.69 9.59 -9.73
CA ASP A 79 0.32 9.94 -10.17
C ASP A 79 -0.77 9.26 -9.35
N ASP A 80 -0.43 8.26 -8.53
CA ASP A 80 -1.34 7.52 -7.66
C ASP A 80 -0.76 7.28 -6.26
N ASN A 81 -1.60 6.76 -5.37
CA ASN A 81 -1.13 6.15 -4.12
C ASN A 81 -1.24 4.65 -4.29
N ALA A 82 -0.14 3.93 -4.13
CA ALA A 82 -0.10 2.51 -4.39
C ALA A 82 0.63 1.75 -3.29
N GLY A 83 0.28 0.48 -3.14
CA GLY A 83 0.86 -0.38 -2.12
C GLY A 83 0.95 -1.84 -2.54
N VAL A 84 1.90 -2.55 -1.92
CA VAL A 84 2.17 -3.97 -2.12
C VAL A 84 1.69 -4.73 -0.90
N VAL A 85 1.00 -5.84 -1.11
CA VAL A 85 0.52 -6.68 -0.01
C VAL A 85 1.69 -7.50 0.53
N ILE A 86 1.91 -7.43 1.84
CA ILE A 86 3.01 -8.12 2.52
C ILE A 86 2.51 -9.07 3.61
N ASP A 87 3.34 -10.05 3.93
CA ASP A 87 3.12 -10.99 5.03
C ASP A 87 3.57 -10.41 6.40
N LYS A 88 3.70 -11.27 7.41
CA LYS A 88 4.13 -10.87 8.76
C LYS A 88 5.63 -10.56 8.81
N GLN A 89 6.42 -11.22 7.99
CA GLN A 89 7.86 -11.10 7.84
C GLN A 89 8.25 -9.88 7.00
N GLY A 90 7.28 -9.28 6.30
CA GLY A 90 7.49 -8.13 5.43
C GLY A 90 7.81 -8.52 3.99
N LEU A 91 7.65 -9.79 3.64
CA LEU A 91 7.83 -10.27 2.27
C LEU A 91 6.56 -10.05 1.45
N PRO A 92 6.67 -9.75 0.15
CA PRO A 92 5.51 -9.65 -0.73
C PRO A 92 4.72 -10.96 -0.77
N ARG A 93 3.39 -10.86 -0.71
CA ARG A 93 2.49 -12.02 -0.95
C ARG A 93 2.33 -12.30 -2.44
N GLY A 94 2.41 -11.28 -3.28
CA GLY A 94 2.53 -11.44 -4.73
C GLY A 94 3.95 -11.84 -5.14
N THR A 95 4.08 -12.44 -6.32
CA THR A 95 5.37 -12.84 -6.92
C THR A 95 5.94 -11.79 -7.87
N ARG A 96 5.15 -10.80 -8.27
CA ARG A 96 5.54 -9.73 -9.21
C ARG A 96 5.06 -8.37 -8.71
N ILE A 97 5.94 -7.39 -8.83
CA ILE A 97 5.63 -5.97 -8.58
C ILE A 97 5.24 -5.30 -9.91
N LEU A 98 4.23 -4.44 -9.86
CA LEU A 98 3.65 -3.78 -11.02
C LEU A 98 3.75 -2.25 -10.92
N GLY A 99 4.10 -1.62 -12.04
CA GLY A 99 4.30 -0.17 -12.15
C GLY A 99 5.71 0.29 -11.80
N ILE A 100 5.93 1.59 -11.97
CA ILE A 100 7.13 2.34 -11.57
C ILE A 100 6.69 3.42 -10.60
#